data_AF-A0A453J2J3-F1
#
_entry.id   AF-A0A453J2J3-F1
#
_cell.length_a   1.000
_cell.length_b   1.000
_cell.length_c   1.000
_cell.angle_alpha   90.00
_cell.angle_beta   90.00
_cell.angle_gamma   90.00
#
_symmetry.space_group_name_H-M   'P 1'
#
loop_
_entity.id
_entity.type
_entity.pdbx_description
1 polymer ?
#
loop_
_entity_poly.entity_id
_entity_poly.type
_entity_poly.pdbx_seq_one_letter_code
_entity_poly.pdbx_strand_id
1 'polypeptide(L)'
;MIRSHLLLMMMVCFSFFDASHFSYLMDVSVISEDDNEDDVRLVPNSADDAPRNTNSTQSTVGSSAASVPSRPVGRVVGIIKRNWNSYCGSLEPMPMPAGSGGVAHALFVSKDRRIPKIRIQTRQLGNLLNKRIIVAVDSWDVMSRYPSGHYVRTIGDIGDKETETEVVLIENDINTRPFSTQVLACLPPLPWTLSPEDVANPNRQDLRHVRVFSVDPPGCRDIDDALHCTPLPNGNFEVGVHIADVTNFVHPGTPLDEEASQRATSVYLVGQRIDMLPKPLTEDVCSLRADVERLAFSVIWV
;
A
#
# COMPACT_ATOMS: atom_id res chain seq x y z
N MET A 1 -19.45 -43.99 22.34
CA MET A 1 -19.92 -42.65 22.75
C MET A 1 -18.76 -41.69 22.60
N ILE A 2 -18.69 -41.00 21.45
CA ILE A 2 -17.70 -39.97 21.16
C ILE A 2 -18.45 -38.64 21.31
N ARG A 3 -18.05 -37.79 22.26
CA ARG A 3 -18.51 -36.41 22.34
C ARG A 3 -17.33 -35.50 22.03
N SER A 4 -17.33 -35.04 20.78
CA SER A 4 -16.53 -33.96 20.21
C SER A 4 -16.77 -32.66 20.97
N HIS A 5 -15.71 -32.02 21.44
CA HIS A 5 -15.70 -30.59 21.75
C HIS A 5 -15.12 -29.87 20.54
N LEU A 6 -16.00 -29.22 19.79
CA LEU A 6 -15.65 -28.31 18.70
C LEU A 6 -15.04 -27.06 19.34
N LEU A 7 -13.73 -26.89 19.23
CA LEU A 7 -13.08 -25.60 19.46
C LEU A 7 -13.39 -24.75 18.23
N LEU A 8 -14.28 -23.76 18.37
CA LEU A 8 -14.62 -22.84 17.29
C LEU A 8 -13.43 -21.88 17.11
N MET A 9 -12.61 -22.09 16.08
CA MET A 9 -11.58 -21.15 15.64
C MET A 9 -12.26 -19.96 14.96
N MET A 10 -12.45 -18.84 15.66
CA MET A 10 -12.80 -17.58 15.03
C MET A 10 -11.53 -16.79 14.70
N MET A 11 -11.29 -16.60 13.40
CA MET A 11 -10.40 -15.54 12.90
C MET A 11 -11.17 -14.22 13.02
N VAL A 12 -10.77 -13.35 13.94
CA VAL A 12 -11.36 -12.01 14.07
C VAL A 12 -10.31 -10.97 13.71
N CYS A 13 -10.62 -10.14 12.71
CA CYS A 13 -9.78 -9.06 12.20
C CYS A 13 -10.06 -7.81 13.06
N PHE A 14 -9.05 -7.15 13.65
CA PHE A 14 -9.27 -6.00 14.53
C PHE A 14 -8.53 -4.73 14.13
N SER A 15 -9.21 -3.61 14.40
CA SER A 15 -8.94 -2.23 13.95
C SER A 15 -8.27 -1.33 15.00
N PHE A 16 -7.29 -1.84 15.77
CA PHE A 16 -6.46 -1.00 16.68
C PHE A 16 -4.96 -1.29 16.58
N PHE A 17 -4.60 -2.46 16.07
CA PHE A 17 -3.35 -2.76 15.38
C PHE A 17 -3.79 -3.18 13.99
N ASP A 18 -3.32 -2.53 12.94
CA ASP A 18 -3.69 -2.90 11.57
C ASP A 18 -3.43 -4.40 11.38
N ALA A 19 -4.48 -5.18 11.11
CA ALA A 19 -4.41 -6.63 10.92
C ALA A 19 -3.52 -7.05 9.74
N SER A 20 -3.01 -6.08 8.97
CA SER A 20 -1.95 -6.27 7.96
C SER A 20 -0.60 -6.72 8.54
N HIS A 21 -0.31 -6.51 9.83
CA HIS A 21 1.03 -6.74 10.40
C HIS A 21 1.16 -7.99 11.28
N PHE A 22 0.06 -8.59 11.72
CA PHE A 22 0.09 -9.76 12.61
C PHE A 22 -1.17 -10.61 12.48
N SER A 23 -1.00 -11.94 12.49
CA SER A 23 -2.10 -12.87 12.70
C SER A 23 -2.11 -13.31 14.18
N TYR A 24 -3.19 -13.01 14.90
CA TYR A 24 -3.30 -13.24 16.35
C TYR A 24 -4.12 -14.49 16.68
N LEU A 25 -3.80 -15.12 17.80
CA LEU A 25 -4.65 -16.10 18.48
C LEU A 25 -5.26 -15.41 19.71
N MET A 26 -6.59 -15.34 19.75
CA MET A 26 -7.32 -14.70 20.84
C MET A 26 -7.98 -15.73 21.76
N ASP A 27 -7.95 -15.45 23.06
CA ASP A 27 -8.80 -16.08 24.06
C ASP A 27 -9.96 -15.12 24.32
N VAL A 28 -11.16 -15.52 23.89
CA VAL A 28 -12.37 -14.70 23.95
C VAL A 28 -13.24 -15.23 25.08
N SER A 29 -13.45 -14.42 26.11
CA SER A 29 -14.46 -14.70 27.12
C SER A 29 -15.77 -14.03 26.70
N VAL A 30 -16.65 -14.78 26.02
CA VAL A 30 -18.02 -14.34 25.75
C VAL A 30 -18.90 -14.74 26.94
N ILE A 31 -19.58 -13.78 27.56
CA ILE A 31 -20.81 -14.05 28.31
C ILE A 31 -21.95 -13.52 27.44
N SER A 32 -22.86 -14.44 27.10
CA SER A 32 -24.04 -14.36 26.22
C SER A 32 -23.79 -14.19 24.73
N GLU A 33 -24.37 -15.15 24.00
CA GLU A 33 -24.53 -15.26 22.57
C GLU A 33 -25.51 -14.19 22.08
N ASP A 34 -25.07 -13.35 21.14
CA ASP A 34 -25.96 -12.79 20.12
C ASP A 34 -25.13 -12.49 18.86
N ASP A 35 -25.53 -13.11 17.76
CA ASP A 35 -24.91 -13.04 16.43
C ASP A 35 -25.12 -11.66 15.79
N ASN A 36 -24.29 -10.68 16.16
CA ASN A 36 -24.08 -9.49 15.36
C ASN A 36 -22.57 -9.28 15.12
N GLU A 37 -22.22 -8.81 13.91
CA GLU A 37 -20.87 -8.42 13.49
C GLU A 37 -20.36 -7.20 14.28
N ASP A 38 -20.20 -7.36 15.59
CA ASP A 38 -19.66 -6.33 16.47
C ASP A 38 -18.16 -6.56 16.70
N ASP A 39 -17.36 -5.57 16.30
CA ASP A 39 -15.93 -5.52 16.56
C ASP A 39 -15.63 -5.63 18.09
N VAL A 40 -15.13 -6.79 18.54
CA VAL A 40 -14.55 -7.05 19.88
C VAL A 40 -13.34 -6.15 20.16
N ARG A 41 -13.49 -5.18 21.07
CA ARG A 41 -12.36 -4.34 21.47
C ARG A 41 -11.41 -5.07 22.42
N LEU A 42 -10.10 -4.92 22.18
CA LEU A 42 -9.06 -5.34 23.11
C LEU A 42 -9.12 -4.50 24.40
N VAL A 43 -8.93 -5.16 25.55
CA VAL A 43 -8.81 -4.48 26.85
C VAL A 43 -7.60 -3.53 26.81
N PRO A 44 -7.66 -2.31 27.38
CA PRO A 44 -6.49 -1.44 27.53
C PRO A 44 -5.39 -2.23 28.25
N ASN A 45 -4.25 -2.44 27.59
CA ASN A 45 -3.09 -3.30 27.95
C ASN A 45 -3.05 -4.71 27.31
N SER A 46 -4.11 -5.23 26.69
CA SER A 46 -4.03 -6.54 26.02
C SER A 46 -3.21 -6.54 24.73
N ALA A 47 -3.03 -5.38 24.08
CA ALA A 47 -2.12 -5.25 22.95
C ALA A 47 -0.64 -5.22 23.40
N ASP A 48 -0.40 -4.98 24.69
CA ASP A 48 0.93 -4.78 25.30
C ASP A 48 1.41 -6.00 26.12
N ASP A 49 0.65 -7.10 26.17
CA ASP A 49 0.94 -8.24 27.04
C ASP A 49 0.84 -9.59 26.30
N ALA A 50 1.98 -10.10 25.84
CA ALA A 50 2.28 -11.53 25.96
C ALA A 50 2.58 -11.84 27.45
N PRO A 51 2.24 -13.02 27.97
CA PRO A 51 1.66 -13.17 29.30
C PRO A 51 2.59 -12.73 30.45
N ARG A 52 2.21 -11.66 31.16
CA ARG A 52 2.65 -11.47 32.55
C ARG A 52 1.87 -12.41 33.45
N ASN A 53 2.59 -13.30 34.10
CA ASN A 53 2.06 -14.16 35.14
C ASN A 53 1.74 -13.30 36.38
N THR A 54 0.48 -12.89 36.55
CA THR A 54 0.03 -12.22 37.78
C THR A 54 -0.95 -13.11 38.50
N ASN A 55 -0.50 -13.67 39.63
CA ASN A 55 -1.33 -14.37 40.61
C ASN A 55 -2.50 -13.46 41.03
N SER A 56 -3.72 -13.84 40.68
CA SER A 56 -4.94 -13.13 41.03
C SER A 56 -5.40 -13.50 42.44
N THR A 57 -5.18 -12.60 43.40
CA THR A 57 -5.90 -12.59 44.67
C THR A 57 -7.33 -12.09 44.44
N GLN A 58 -8.31 -12.96 44.70
CA GLN A 58 -9.72 -12.63 44.73
C GLN A 58 -10.00 -11.57 45.80
N SER A 59 -10.62 -10.46 45.41
CA SER A 59 -11.28 -9.54 46.34
C SER A 59 -12.75 -9.38 45.94
N THR A 60 -13.61 -9.76 46.88
CA THR A 60 -15.06 -9.76 46.81
C THR A 60 -15.57 -8.36 47.14
N VAL A 61 -16.28 -7.69 46.23
CA VAL A 61 -17.21 -6.61 46.58
C VAL A 61 -18.43 -6.70 45.67
N GLY A 62 -19.59 -6.92 46.26
CA GLY A 62 -20.87 -6.83 45.60
C GLY A 62 -21.41 -5.40 45.66
N SER A 63 -22.05 -4.96 44.58
CA SER A 63 -23.23 -4.08 44.61
C SER A 63 -23.77 -3.86 43.21
N SER A 64 -25.08 -4.01 43.10
CA SER A 64 -25.98 -3.83 41.97
C SER A 64 -25.74 -2.55 41.14
N ALA A 65 -25.54 -2.73 39.83
CA ALA A 65 -25.76 -1.72 38.81
C ALA A 65 -26.39 -2.38 37.58
N ALA A 66 -27.33 -1.69 36.94
CA ALA A 66 -28.10 -2.15 35.79
C ALA A 66 -27.21 -2.78 34.70
N SER A 67 -27.69 -3.86 34.08
CA SER A 67 -26.98 -4.60 33.03
C SER A 67 -26.83 -3.74 31.77
N VAL A 68 -25.80 -2.91 31.74
CA VAL A 68 -25.26 -2.37 30.50
C VAL A 68 -24.88 -3.57 29.63
N PRO A 69 -25.31 -3.66 28.35
CA PRO A 69 -24.87 -4.74 27.48
C PRO A 69 -23.34 -4.75 27.45
N SER A 70 -22.79 -5.77 28.07
CA SER A 70 -21.36 -5.94 28.28
C SER A 70 -20.75 -6.27 26.92
N ARG A 71 -20.16 -5.26 26.27
CA ARG A 71 -19.44 -5.47 25.01
C ARG A 71 -18.41 -6.60 25.20
N PRO A 72 -18.31 -7.55 24.25
CA PRO A 72 -17.34 -8.61 24.34
C PRO A 72 -15.92 -8.02 24.39
N VAL A 73 -15.07 -8.63 25.22
CA VAL A 73 -13.64 -8.29 25.34
C VAL A 73 -12.79 -9.56 25.17
N GLY A 74 -11.69 -9.44 24.44
CA GLY A 74 -10.74 -10.53 24.18
C GLY A 74 -9.34 -10.22 24.69
N ARG A 75 -8.55 -11.27 24.92
CA ARG A 75 -7.12 -11.16 25.24
C ARG A 75 -6.27 -11.91 24.23
N VAL A 76 -5.20 -11.28 23.75
CA VAL A 76 -4.21 -11.94 22.89
C VAL A 76 -3.43 -12.97 23.72
N VAL A 77 -3.39 -14.21 23.25
CA VAL A 77 -2.67 -15.31 23.93
C VAL A 77 -1.53 -15.89 23.10
N GLY A 78 -1.49 -15.56 21.80
CA GLY A 78 -0.41 -15.99 20.92
C GLY A 78 -0.39 -15.20 19.62
N ILE A 79 0.75 -15.23 18.95
CA ILE A 79 0.94 -14.68 17.60
C ILE A 79 1.24 -15.86 16.68
N ILE A 80 0.39 -16.08 15.69
CA ILE A 80 0.50 -17.20 14.75
C ILE A 80 1.63 -16.92 13.75
N LYS A 81 1.64 -15.70 13.21
CA LYS A 81 2.64 -15.24 12.25
C LYS A 81 2.93 -13.77 12.50
N ARG A 82 4.22 -13.44 12.60
CA ARG A 82 4.70 -12.05 12.63
C ARG A 82 4.92 -11.58 11.21
N ASN A 83 4.39 -10.42 10.86
CA ASN A 83 4.63 -9.75 9.57
C ASN A 83 5.29 -8.40 9.84
N TRP A 84 6.58 -8.45 10.21
CA TRP A 84 7.33 -7.23 10.47
C TRP A 84 7.79 -6.59 9.17
N ASN A 85 7.52 -5.29 9.06
CA ASN A 85 8.01 -4.45 7.99
C ASN A 85 9.17 -3.57 8.49
N SER A 86 9.81 -2.89 7.54
CA SER A 86 10.71 -1.79 7.84
C SER A 86 9.89 -0.52 8.00
N TYR A 87 10.16 0.28 9.03
CA TYR A 87 9.38 1.47 9.36
C TYR A 87 10.19 2.74 9.17
N CYS A 88 9.57 3.79 8.64
CA CYS A 88 10.17 5.11 8.52
C CYS A 88 9.89 5.96 9.76
N GLY A 89 10.89 6.69 10.22
CA GLY A 89 10.74 7.49 11.43
C GLY A 89 11.99 8.26 11.79
N SER A 90 12.09 8.65 13.05
CA SER A 90 13.20 9.46 13.57
C SER A 90 13.58 9.03 14.98
N LEU A 91 14.80 9.36 15.39
CA LEU A 91 15.26 9.09 16.75
C LEU A 91 14.82 10.18 17.72
N GLU A 92 14.34 9.77 18.89
CA GLU A 92 14.19 10.68 20.03
C GLU A 92 15.56 10.93 20.68
N PRO A 93 15.89 12.20 20.99
CA PRO A 93 17.07 12.52 21.78
C PRO A 93 16.95 11.86 23.16
N MET A 94 17.87 10.94 23.48
CA MET A 94 18.01 10.41 24.82
C MET A 94 19.25 11.04 25.47
N PRO A 95 19.21 11.41 26.77
CA PRO A 95 20.41 11.87 27.46
C PRO A 95 21.52 10.83 27.31
N MET A 96 22.61 11.22 26.66
CA MET A 96 23.78 10.36 26.52
C MET A 96 24.27 9.98 27.93
N PRO A 97 24.54 8.69 28.22
CA PRO A 97 25.26 8.35 29.43
C PRO A 97 26.57 9.15 29.47
N ALA A 98 26.85 9.81 30.59
CA ALA A 98 28.08 10.56 30.77
C ALA A 98 29.27 9.62 30.59
N GLY A 99 29.97 9.77 29.47
CA GLY A 99 31.14 8.97 29.10
C GLY A 99 30.80 7.69 28.33
N SER A 100 30.93 7.75 27.00
CA SER A 100 31.52 6.66 26.19
C SER A 100 31.46 7.00 24.71
N GLY A 101 32.60 6.91 24.02
CA GLY A 101 32.66 6.69 22.57
C GLY A 101 32.22 5.28 22.17
N GLY A 102 31.14 4.79 22.79
CA GLY A 102 30.60 3.43 22.70
C GLY A 102 29.24 3.37 22.01
N VAL A 103 28.71 2.15 21.86
CA VAL A 103 27.37 1.89 21.29
C VAL A 103 26.31 2.62 22.11
N ALA A 104 25.61 3.56 21.49
CA ALA A 104 24.51 4.29 22.10
C ALA A 104 23.18 3.55 21.90
N HIS A 105 22.32 3.63 22.91
CA HIS A 105 20.93 3.19 22.81
C HIS A 105 20.04 4.39 22.50
N ALA A 106 19.13 4.23 21.54
CA ALA A 106 18.15 5.25 21.19
C ALA A 106 16.75 4.65 21.04
N LEU A 107 15.74 5.49 21.20
CA LEU A 107 14.37 5.16 20.84
C LEU A 107 14.06 5.72 19.47
N PHE A 108 13.70 4.84 18.56
CA PHE A 108 13.13 5.18 17.28
C PHE A 108 11.62 5.38 17.43
N VAL A 109 11.13 6.48 16.86
CA VAL A 109 9.71 6.82 16.78
C VAL A 109 9.29 6.72 15.32
N SER A 110 8.42 5.74 15.05
CA SER A 110 7.81 5.57 13.73
C SER A 110 6.94 6.77 13.35
N LYS A 111 6.83 7.05 12.05
CA LYS A 111 5.88 8.05 11.53
C LYS A 111 4.44 7.58 11.75
N ASP A 112 4.20 6.28 11.60
CA ASP A 112 2.94 5.65 11.97
C ASP A 112 2.84 5.51 13.50
N ARG A 113 1.92 6.26 14.11
CA ARG A 113 1.69 6.27 15.56
C ARG A 113 1.06 4.97 16.09
N ARG A 114 0.58 4.09 15.20
CA ARG A 114 0.10 2.75 15.56
C ARG A 114 1.27 1.84 15.96
N ILE A 115 2.48 2.15 15.50
CA ILE A 115 3.69 1.38 15.78
C ILE A 115 4.33 1.88 17.08
N PRO A 116 4.62 0.99 18.06
CA PRO A 116 5.28 1.37 19.29
C PRO A 116 6.72 1.84 19.02
N LYS A 117 7.29 2.59 19.96
CA LYS A 117 8.69 3.00 19.87
C LYS A 117 9.61 1.77 19.84
N ILE A 118 10.64 1.82 18.99
CA ILE A 118 11.58 0.71 18.80
C ILE A 118 12.91 1.08 19.44
N ARG A 119 13.48 0.19 20.25
CA ARG A 119 14.83 0.37 20.79
C ARG A 119 15.85 -0.03 19.75
N ILE A 120 16.78 0.86 19.43
CA ILE A 120 17.91 0.56 18.54
C ILE A 120 19.25 0.81 19.25
N GLN A 121 20.28 0.10 18.78
CA GLN A 121 21.67 0.31 19.17
C GLN A 121 22.44 0.86 17.97
N THR A 122 23.16 1.97 18.15
CA THR A 122 23.95 2.58 17.07
C THR A 122 25.19 3.29 17.61
N ARG A 123 26.26 3.29 16.81
CA ARG A 123 27.48 4.09 17.08
C ARG A 123 27.43 5.46 16.40
N GLN A 124 26.42 5.72 15.58
CA GLN A 124 26.30 6.91 14.74
C GLN A 124 25.17 7.83 15.20
N LEU A 125 24.82 7.82 16.50
CA LEU A 125 23.67 8.56 17.01
C LEU A 125 23.67 10.03 16.56
N GLY A 126 24.82 10.72 16.68
CA GLY A 126 24.96 12.11 16.25
C GLY A 126 24.63 12.36 14.77
N ASN A 127 24.92 11.39 13.89
CA ASN A 127 24.65 11.51 12.45
C ASN A 127 23.21 11.18 12.07
N LEU A 128 22.49 10.44 12.93
CA LEU A 128 21.12 9.99 12.71
C LEU A 128 20.08 10.89 13.40
N LEU A 129 20.51 11.71 14.36
CA LEU A 129 19.66 12.74 14.95
C LEU A 129 19.19 13.72 13.87
N ASN A 130 17.93 14.17 13.99
CA ASN A 130 17.26 15.07 13.05
C ASN A 130 17.11 14.55 11.62
N LYS A 131 17.24 13.22 11.42
CA LYS A 131 17.03 12.58 10.12
C LYS A 131 15.83 11.64 10.12
N ARG A 132 15.26 11.46 8.94
CA ARG A 132 14.36 10.36 8.60
C ARG A 132 15.21 9.13 8.31
N ILE A 133 14.93 8.04 9.01
CA ILE A 133 15.64 6.77 8.88
C ILE A 133 14.64 5.62 8.81
N ILE A 134 15.12 4.48 8.31
CA ILE A 134 14.39 3.22 8.28
C ILE A 134 14.95 2.28 9.34
N VAL A 135 14.06 1.69 10.13
CA VAL A 135 14.38 0.70 11.16
C VAL A 135 13.54 -0.56 10.93
N ALA A 136 14.20 -1.71 10.97
CA ALA A 136 13.53 -3.01 10.98
C ALA A 136 13.46 -3.56 12.40
N VAL A 137 12.35 -4.23 12.74
CA VAL A 137 12.17 -4.89 14.03
C VAL A 137 12.77 -6.29 13.97
N ASP A 138 13.56 -6.66 14.99
CA ASP A 138 14.25 -7.95 15.08
C ASP A 138 13.61 -8.90 16.10
N SER A 139 13.17 -8.34 17.23
CA SER A 139 12.60 -9.11 18.32
C SER A 139 11.81 -8.25 19.28
N TRP A 140 10.89 -8.89 19.99
CA TRP A 140 10.20 -8.26 21.10
C TRP A 140 10.20 -9.26 22.26
N ASP A 141 11.08 -8.99 23.21
CA ASP A 141 11.22 -9.77 24.44
C ASP A 141 10.05 -9.49 25.38
N VAL A 142 9.52 -10.54 26.02
CA VAL A 142 8.36 -10.48 26.94
C VAL A 142 8.59 -9.56 28.14
N MET A 143 9.84 -9.36 28.56
CA MET A 143 10.20 -8.48 29.66
C MET A 143 10.51 -7.05 29.20
N SER A 144 10.55 -6.80 27.89
CA SER A 144 10.84 -5.48 27.32
C SER A 144 9.56 -4.74 26.95
N ARG A 145 9.46 -3.50 27.43
CA ARG A 145 8.38 -2.58 27.03
C ARG A 145 8.43 -2.21 25.54
N TYR A 146 9.62 -2.19 24.94
CA TYR A 146 9.82 -1.79 23.55
C TYR A 146 10.45 -2.95 22.77
N PRO A 147 10.04 -3.18 21.51
CA PRO A 147 10.75 -4.09 20.63
C PRO A 147 12.18 -3.60 20.38
N SER A 148 13.07 -4.54 20.10
CA SER A 148 14.42 -4.26 19.58
C SER A 148 14.41 -4.32 18.05
N GLY A 149 15.16 -3.42 17.46
CA GLY A 149 15.39 -3.36 16.02
C GLY A 149 16.75 -2.80 15.68
N HIS A 150 17.04 -2.75 14.38
CA HIS A 150 18.29 -2.22 13.84
C HIS A 150 18.04 -1.19 12.75
N TYR A 151 19.02 -0.30 12.60
CA TYR A 151 19.05 0.69 11.54
C TYR A 151 19.30 0.01 10.19
N VAL A 152 18.51 0.37 9.18
CA VAL A 152 18.65 -0.13 7.81
C VAL A 152 19.33 0.94 6.94
N ARG A 153 18.71 2.11 6.81
CA ARG A 153 19.25 3.22 6.00
C ARG A 153 18.71 4.58 6.44
N THR A 154 19.40 5.63 6.03
CA THR A 154 18.96 7.03 6.15
C THR A 154 18.22 7.40 4.88
N ILE A 155 17.12 8.14 5.04
CA ILE A 155 16.36 8.73 3.93
C ILE A 155 16.90 10.14 3.68
N GLY A 156 16.88 11.00 4.70
CA GLY A 156 17.36 12.38 4.60
C GLY A 156 17.02 13.21 5.83
N ASP A 157 17.07 14.54 5.70
CA ASP A 157 16.85 15.45 6.83
C ASP A 157 15.36 15.67 7.09
N ILE A 158 14.97 15.87 8.35
CA ILE A 158 13.57 16.12 8.69
C ILE A 158 13.12 17.47 8.13
N GLY A 159 11.97 17.47 7.45
CA GLY A 159 11.38 18.67 6.87
C GLY A 159 11.85 18.98 5.44
N ASP A 160 12.84 18.24 4.94
CA ASP A 160 13.20 18.27 3.52
C ASP A 160 12.08 17.64 2.67
N LYS A 161 11.75 18.28 1.53
CA LYS A 161 10.57 17.92 0.73
C LYS A 161 10.73 16.54 0.09
N GLU A 162 11.87 16.30 -0.52
CA GLU A 162 12.20 15.05 -1.19
C GLU A 162 12.22 13.90 -0.17
N THR A 163 12.81 14.15 1.00
CA THR A 163 12.84 13.20 2.12
C THR A 163 11.44 12.84 2.62
N GLU A 164 10.58 13.81 2.92
CA GLU A 164 9.22 13.53 3.41
C GLU A 164 8.35 12.88 2.33
N THR A 165 8.60 13.20 1.05
CA THR A 165 7.93 12.53 -0.06
C THR A 165 8.31 11.04 -0.13
N GLU A 166 9.60 10.71 -0.01
CA GLU A 166 10.05 9.32 0.02
C GLU A 166 9.49 8.54 1.22
N VAL A 167 9.42 9.18 2.41
CA VAL A 167 8.80 8.58 3.60
C VAL A 167 7.34 8.19 3.33
N VAL A 168 6.55 9.08 2.73
CA VAL A 168 5.14 8.79 2.40
C VAL A 168 5.03 7.62 1.42
N LEU A 169 5.92 7.55 0.43
CA LEU A 169 5.92 6.48 -0.56
C LEU A 169 6.24 5.12 0.07
N ILE A 170 7.23 5.06 0.97
CA ILE A 170 7.62 3.81 1.65
C ILE A 170 6.54 3.35 2.64
N GLU A 171 5.98 4.27 3.44
CA GLU A 171 4.95 3.93 4.42
C GLU A 171 3.65 3.41 3.78
N ASN A 172 3.40 3.76 2.51
CA ASN A 172 2.26 3.28 1.73
C ASN A 172 2.64 2.16 0.74
N ASP A 173 3.84 1.59 0.87
CA ASP A 173 4.36 0.50 0.02
C ASP A 173 4.26 0.77 -1.49
N ILE A 174 4.50 2.03 -1.89
CA ILE A 174 4.47 2.45 -3.29
C ILE A 174 5.81 2.11 -3.94
N ASN A 175 5.78 1.25 -4.96
CA ASN A 175 6.98 0.86 -5.70
C ASN A 175 7.49 2.01 -6.59
N THR A 176 8.57 2.65 -6.13
CA THR A 176 9.26 3.75 -6.84
C THR A 176 10.45 3.29 -7.67
N ARG A 177 10.74 1.98 -7.70
CA ARG A 177 11.93 1.47 -8.37
C ARG A 177 11.83 1.71 -9.88
N PRO A 178 12.96 1.95 -10.57
CA PRO A 178 12.97 1.96 -12.03
C PRO A 178 12.48 0.62 -12.60
N PHE A 179 11.85 0.67 -13.77
CA PHE A 179 11.48 -0.53 -14.51
C PHE A 179 12.72 -1.38 -14.84
N SER A 180 12.59 -2.70 -14.68
CA SER A 180 13.68 -3.63 -14.94
C SER A 180 13.96 -3.76 -16.45
N THR A 181 15.15 -4.25 -16.81
CA THR A 181 15.50 -4.51 -18.21
C THR A 181 14.57 -5.53 -18.88
N GLN A 182 14.04 -6.49 -18.10
CA GLN A 182 13.07 -7.48 -18.59
C GLN A 182 11.73 -6.81 -18.93
N VAL A 183 11.25 -5.88 -18.11
CA VAL A 183 10.04 -5.09 -18.39
C VAL A 183 10.24 -4.22 -19.64
N LEU A 184 11.38 -3.54 -19.73
CA LEU A 184 11.68 -2.68 -20.88
C LEU A 184 11.85 -3.46 -22.19
N ALA A 185 12.29 -4.73 -22.11
CA ALA A 185 12.40 -5.60 -23.27
C ALA A 185 11.05 -6.04 -23.85
N CYS A 186 9.94 -5.88 -23.10
CA CYS A 186 8.59 -6.13 -23.59
C CYS A 186 8.03 -4.99 -24.45
N LEU A 187 8.69 -3.83 -24.46
CA LEU A 187 8.24 -2.69 -25.26
C LEU A 187 8.44 -2.96 -26.75
N PRO A 188 7.56 -2.43 -27.63
CA PRO A 188 7.79 -2.50 -29.05
C PRO A 188 9.04 -1.69 -29.44
N PRO A 189 9.66 -1.98 -30.60
CA PRO A 189 10.76 -1.16 -31.11
C PRO A 189 10.36 0.31 -31.23
N LEU A 190 11.24 1.20 -30.78
CA LEU A 190 11.04 2.65 -30.84
C LEU A 190 11.96 3.27 -31.91
N PRO A 191 11.48 4.24 -32.71
CA PRO A 191 10.11 4.78 -32.70
C PRO A 191 9.09 3.78 -33.24
N TRP A 192 7.92 3.71 -32.61
CA TRP A 192 6.83 2.85 -33.05
C TRP A 192 5.97 3.55 -34.10
N THR A 193 5.53 2.80 -35.10
CA THR A 193 4.60 3.26 -36.14
C THR A 193 3.60 2.16 -36.45
N LEU A 194 2.41 2.54 -36.89
CA LEU A 194 1.37 1.60 -37.31
C LEU A 194 1.91 0.69 -38.43
N SER A 195 1.81 -0.64 -38.22
CA SER A 195 2.33 -1.59 -39.21
C SER A 195 1.32 -1.83 -40.34
N PRO A 196 1.75 -2.26 -41.54
CA PRO A 196 0.83 -2.69 -42.60
C PRO A 196 -0.09 -3.84 -42.18
N GLU A 197 0.37 -4.68 -41.25
CA GLU A 197 -0.39 -5.80 -40.69
C GLU A 197 -1.53 -5.30 -39.78
N ASP A 198 -1.28 -4.26 -38.98
CA ASP A 198 -2.31 -3.61 -38.17
C ASP A 198 -3.40 -2.97 -39.04
N VAL A 199 -3.00 -2.33 -40.15
CA VAL A 199 -3.92 -1.71 -41.12
C VAL A 199 -4.76 -2.77 -41.85
N ALA A 200 -4.16 -3.93 -42.15
CA ALA A 200 -4.83 -5.03 -42.85
C ALA A 200 -5.67 -5.91 -41.92
N ASN A 201 -5.68 -5.66 -40.60
CA ASN A 201 -6.38 -6.48 -39.63
C ASN A 201 -7.91 -6.33 -39.78
N PRO A 202 -8.64 -7.39 -40.17
CA PRO A 202 -10.09 -7.31 -40.41
C PRO A 202 -10.91 -7.07 -39.14
N ASN A 203 -10.32 -7.24 -37.95
CA ASN A 203 -10.97 -6.95 -36.67
C ASN A 203 -10.80 -5.49 -36.24
N ARG A 204 -10.07 -4.66 -37.00
CA ARG A 204 -9.90 -3.23 -36.74
C ARG A 204 -10.65 -2.43 -37.80
N GLN A 205 -11.25 -1.32 -37.38
CA GLN A 205 -11.93 -0.37 -38.26
C GLN A 205 -11.08 0.89 -38.41
N ASP A 206 -10.88 1.33 -39.65
CA ASP A 206 -10.17 2.57 -39.94
C ASP A 206 -11.08 3.79 -39.73
N LEU A 207 -10.76 4.59 -38.71
CA LEU A 207 -11.47 5.83 -38.38
C LEU A 207 -10.63 7.09 -38.67
N ARG A 208 -9.52 6.99 -39.41
CA ARG A 208 -8.64 8.14 -39.71
C ARG A 208 -9.33 9.27 -40.47
N HIS A 209 -10.45 8.98 -41.12
CA HIS A 209 -11.29 9.95 -41.83
C HIS A 209 -12.27 10.71 -40.91
N VAL A 210 -12.44 10.26 -39.67
CA VAL A 210 -13.31 10.88 -38.66
C VAL A 210 -12.55 11.97 -37.90
N ARG A 211 -13.22 13.08 -37.60
CA ARG A 211 -12.64 14.14 -36.77
C ARG A 211 -12.71 13.76 -35.29
N VAL A 212 -11.62 13.19 -34.78
CA VAL A 212 -11.45 12.81 -33.39
C VAL A 212 -10.60 13.85 -32.64
N PHE A 213 -10.91 14.13 -31.38
CA PHE A 213 -10.15 15.04 -30.52
C PHE A 213 -10.13 14.57 -29.06
N SER A 214 -9.10 14.94 -28.31
CA SER A 214 -9.02 14.75 -26.86
C SER A 214 -9.17 16.08 -26.12
N VAL A 215 -9.50 16.03 -24.82
CA VAL A 215 -9.62 17.21 -23.96
C VAL A 215 -8.89 16.94 -22.65
N ASP A 216 -7.65 17.43 -22.56
CA ASP A 216 -6.73 17.13 -21.47
C ASP A 216 -6.24 18.38 -20.74
N PRO A 217 -5.81 18.26 -19.46
CA PRO A 217 -5.13 19.33 -18.75
C PRO A 217 -3.83 19.78 -19.44
N PRO A 218 -3.40 21.05 -19.27
CA PRO A 218 -2.15 21.53 -19.83
C PRO A 218 -0.94 20.69 -19.41
N GLY A 219 -0.16 20.22 -20.39
CA GLY A 219 1.05 19.42 -20.15
C GLY A 219 0.83 17.91 -19.99
N CYS A 220 -0.41 17.42 -20.13
CA CYS A 220 -0.69 15.99 -20.24
C CYS A 220 0.06 15.36 -21.42
N ARG A 221 0.60 14.16 -21.23
CA ARG A 221 1.36 13.42 -22.26
C ARG A 221 0.86 11.99 -22.48
N ASP A 222 0.15 11.46 -21.50
CA ASP A 222 -0.51 10.16 -21.47
C ASP A 222 -2.00 10.35 -21.76
N ILE A 223 -2.30 10.76 -23.00
CA ILE A 223 -3.67 10.95 -23.48
C ILE A 223 -4.28 9.57 -23.77
N ASP A 224 -5.18 9.13 -22.89
CA ASP A 224 -5.77 7.80 -22.92
C ASP A 224 -7.10 7.74 -23.68
N ASP A 225 -7.84 8.85 -23.74
CA ASP A 225 -9.16 8.91 -24.37
C ASP A 225 -9.27 10.02 -25.43
N ALA A 226 -10.08 9.73 -26.44
CA ALA A 226 -10.47 10.68 -27.47
C ALA A 226 -11.92 10.48 -27.88
N LEU A 227 -12.53 11.54 -28.40
CA LEU A 227 -13.96 11.64 -28.65
C LEU A 227 -14.23 12.11 -30.07
N HIS A 228 -15.37 11.70 -30.62
CA HIS A 228 -15.98 12.37 -31.76
C HIS A 228 -17.50 12.46 -31.62
N CYS A 229 -18.09 13.39 -32.36
CA CYS A 229 -19.53 13.53 -32.48
C CYS A 229 -19.87 14.05 -33.89
N THR A 230 -20.65 13.25 -34.63
CA THR A 230 -21.01 13.52 -36.03
C THR A 230 -22.53 13.52 -36.18
N PRO A 231 -23.16 14.59 -36.70
CA PRO A 231 -24.60 14.58 -36.98
C PRO A 231 -24.94 13.63 -38.13
N LEU A 232 -26.03 12.87 -37.99
CA LEU A 232 -26.51 11.92 -38.98
C LEU A 232 -27.72 12.46 -39.78
N PRO A 233 -27.97 11.98 -41.02
CA PRO A 233 -29.08 12.48 -41.87
C PRO A 233 -30.48 12.25 -41.29
N ASN A 234 -30.64 11.28 -40.39
CA ASN A 234 -31.90 10.97 -39.70
C ASN A 234 -32.19 11.93 -38.53
N GLY A 235 -31.31 12.89 -38.24
CA GLY A 235 -31.43 13.81 -37.11
C GLY A 235 -30.79 13.32 -35.80
N ASN A 236 -30.23 12.10 -35.78
CA ASN A 236 -29.45 11.58 -34.64
C ASN A 236 -27.98 12.06 -34.71
N PHE A 237 -27.19 11.61 -33.74
CA PHE A 237 -25.75 11.78 -33.72
C PHE A 237 -25.06 10.43 -33.60
N GLU A 238 -23.97 10.26 -34.35
CA GLU A 238 -22.98 9.24 -34.07
C GLU A 238 -21.99 9.80 -33.05
N VAL A 239 -21.83 9.12 -31.92
CA VAL A 239 -20.89 9.50 -30.86
C VAL A 239 -19.90 8.36 -30.68
N GLY A 240 -18.61 8.67 -30.67
CA GLY A 240 -17.56 7.70 -30.40
C GLY A 240 -16.70 8.08 -29.21
N VAL A 241 -16.40 7.08 -28.39
CA VAL A 241 -15.36 7.14 -27.36
C VAL A 241 -14.27 6.15 -27.76
N HIS A 242 -13.03 6.64 -27.84
CA HIS A 242 -11.86 5.90 -28.29
C HIS A 242 -10.84 5.88 -27.16
N ILE A 243 -10.55 4.69 -26.62
CA ILE A 243 -9.59 4.50 -25.53
C ILE A 243 -8.31 3.87 -26.11
N ALA A 244 -7.14 4.34 -25.70
CA ALA A 244 -5.86 3.76 -26.09
C ALA A 244 -5.84 2.24 -25.90
N ASP A 245 -5.45 1.49 -26.95
CA ASP A 245 -5.44 0.02 -26.93
C ASP A 245 -4.18 -0.52 -26.24
N VAL A 246 -4.06 -0.28 -24.94
CA VAL A 246 -2.92 -0.73 -24.11
C VAL A 246 -2.78 -2.26 -24.14
N THR A 247 -3.90 -2.99 -24.25
CA THR A 247 -3.94 -4.45 -24.32
C THR A 247 -3.25 -5.03 -25.56
N ASN A 248 -3.05 -4.23 -26.61
CA ASN A 248 -2.25 -4.62 -27.76
C ASN A 248 -0.75 -4.74 -27.44
N PHE A 249 -0.28 -4.05 -26.38
CA PHE A 249 1.15 -4.00 -26.03
C PHE A 249 1.47 -4.68 -24.69
N VAL A 250 0.51 -4.72 -23.77
CA VAL A 250 0.66 -5.37 -22.47
C VAL A 250 -0.02 -6.73 -22.52
N HIS A 251 0.75 -7.78 -22.79
CA HIS A 251 0.22 -9.14 -22.90
C HIS A 251 0.25 -9.88 -21.55
N PRO A 252 -0.79 -10.70 -21.25
CA PRO A 252 -0.86 -11.45 -20.00
C PRO A 252 0.35 -12.35 -19.75
N GLY A 253 0.83 -12.39 -18.51
CA GLY A 253 1.95 -13.24 -18.08
C GLY A 253 3.32 -12.79 -18.57
N THR A 254 3.43 -11.57 -19.12
CA THR A 254 4.73 -10.96 -19.43
C THR A 254 5.30 -10.23 -18.20
N PRO A 255 6.62 -9.99 -18.13
CA PRO A 255 7.20 -9.17 -17.08
C PRO A 255 6.56 -7.77 -16.96
N LEU A 256 6.14 -7.19 -18.09
CA LEU A 256 5.44 -5.90 -18.12
C LEU A 256 4.05 -5.98 -17.46
N ASP A 257 3.29 -7.06 -17.72
CA ASP A 257 2.00 -7.32 -17.08
C ASP A 257 2.15 -7.58 -15.57
N GLU A 258 3.14 -8.37 -15.17
CA GLU A 258 3.43 -8.62 -13.75
C GLU A 258 3.80 -7.34 -13.00
N GLU A 259 4.65 -6.49 -13.58
CA GLU A 259 5.02 -5.20 -12.98
C GLU A 259 3.83 -4.23 -12.93
N ALA A 260 3.02 -4.17 -14.00
CA ALA A 260 1.81 -3.35 -14.03
C ALA A 260 0.79 -3.80 -12.98
N SER A 261 0.61 -5.12 -12.82
CA SER A 261 -0.25 -5.72 -11.79
C SER A 261 0.23 -5.42 -10.37
N GLN A 262 1.55 -5.47 -10.13
CA GLN A 262 2.14 -5.11 -8.84
C GLN A 262 1.97 -3.62 -8.51
N ARG A 263 2.11 -2.74 -9.51
CA ARG A 263 1.92 -1.28 -9.31
C ARG A 263 0.46 -0.89 -9.21
N ALA A 264 -0.42 -1.62 -9.91
CA ALA A 264 -1.88 -1.47 -10.03
C ALA A 264 -2.39 -0.13 -10.59
N THR A 265 -1.76 0.99 -10.25
CA THR A 265 -2.17 2.33 -10.67
C THR A 265 -0.98 3.28 -10.72
N SER A 266 -1.07 4.32 -11.54
CA SER A 266 -0.11 5.43 -11.51
C SER A 266 -0.41 6.34 -10.32
N VAL A 267 0.61 6.68 -9.53
CA VAL A 267 0.45 7.52 -8.33
C VAL A 267 0.83 8.97 -8.65
N TYR A 268 -0.12 9.88 -8.46
CA TYR A 268 0.05 11.31 -8.71
C TYR A 268 0.32 12.07 -7.42
N LEU A 269 1.53 12.62 -7.30
CA LEU A 269 1.92 13.55 -6.24
C LEU A 269 1.97 14.97 -6.81
N VAL A 270 1.99 15.97 -5.92
CA VAL A 270 2.02 17.40 -6.32
C VAL A 270 3.20 17.74 -7.25
N GLY A 271 4.34 17.06 -7.10
CA GLY A 271 5.56 17.35 -7.88
C GLY A 271 6.07 16.22 -8.77
N GLN A 272 5.45 15.03 -8.72
CA GLN A 272 5.91 13.90 -9.53
C GLN A 272 4.78 12.89 -9.74
N ARG A 273 4.87 12.13 -10.83
CA ARG A 273 4.03 10.98 -11.11
C ARG A 273 4.89 9.71 -11.06
N ILE A 274 4.41 8.68 -10.39
CA ILE A 274 5.01 7.35 -10.41
C ILE A 274 4.18 6.51 -11.36
N ASP A 275 4.78 6.14 -12.49
CA ASP A 275 4.07 5.48 -13.58
C ASP A 275 3.80 4.00 -13.28
N MET A 276 2.60 3.53 -13.63
CA MET A 276 2.25 2.11 -13.68
C MET A 276 2.99 1.39 -14.81
N LEU A 277 3.12 2.04 -15.97
CA LEU A 277 3.73 1.51 -17.19
C LEU A 277 4.93 2.39 -17.62
N PRO A 278 5.92 1.85 -18.35
CA PRO A 278 7.06 2.63 -18.81
C PRO A 278 6.64 3.83 -19.67
N LYS A 279 7.28 4.99 -19.45
CA LYS A 279 7.01 6.24 -20.18
C LYS A 279 6.99 6.12 -21.71
N PRO A 280 7.88 5.35 -22.36
CA PRO A 280 7.79 5.21 -23.81
C PRO A 280 6.47 4.59 -24.28
N LEU A 281 5.86 3.73 -23.46
CA LEU A 281 4.57 3.14 -23.76
C LEU A 281 3.44 4.15 -23.53
N THR A 282 3.44 4.83 -22.38
CA THR A 282 2.33 5.72 -21.99
C THR A 282 2.36 7.09 -22.65
N GLU A 283 3.53 7.71 -22.83
CA GLU A 283 3.66 9.06 -23.38
C GLU A 283 3.86 9.10 -24.90
N ASP A 284 4.10 7.95 -25.54
CA ASP A 284 4.32 7.88 -26.99
C ASP A 284 3.44 6.82 -27.66
N VAL A 285 3.70 5.53 -27.42
CA VAL A 285 3.09 4.44 -28.22
C VAL A 285 1.57 4.36 -28.04
N CYS A 286 1.08 4.43 -26.80
CA CYS A 286 -0.35 4.33 -26.50
C CYS A 286 -1.06 5.69 -26.53
N SER A 287 -0.34 6.79 -26.24
CA SER A 287 -0.97 8.11 -26.15
C SER A 287 -1.57 8.53 -27.50
N LEU A 288 -2.84 8.95 -27.47
CA LEU A 288 -3.63 9.43 -28.61
C LEU A 288 -3.24 10.87 -29.01
N ARG A 289 -1.95 11.06 -29.35
CA ARG A 289 -1.36 12.34 -29.73
C ARG A 289 -1.92 12.85 -31.05
N ALA A 290 -2.04 14.17 -31.17
CA ALA A 290 -2.51 14.84 -32.38
C ALA A 290 -1.66 14.48 -33.61
N ASP A 291 -2.33 14.27 -34.74
CA ASP A 291 -1.74 14.01 -36.06
C ASP A 291 -0.81 12.78 -36.14
N VAL A 292 -0.98 11.79 -35.25
CA VAL A 292 -0.26 10.52 -35.30
C VAL A 292 -1.23 9.34 -35.21
N GLU A 293 -0.98 8.31 -36.04
CA GLU A 293 -1.80 7.09 -36.04
C GLU A 293 -1.57 6.27 -34.75
N ARG A 294 -2.67 5.83 -34.13
CA ARG A 294 -2.67 5.07 -32.87
C ARG A 294 -3.74 3.99 -32.88
N LEU A 295 -3.47 2.90 -32.17
CA LEU A 295 -4.44 1.83 -31.94
C LEU A 295 -5.35 2.19 -30.78
N ALA A 296 -6.65 2.00 -30.96
CA ALA A 296 -7.66 2.32 -29.95
C ALA A 296 -8.75 1.25 -29.90
N PHE A 297 -9.30 1.05 -28.71
CA PHE A 297 -10.55 0.35 -28.47
C PHE A 297 -11.69 1.36 -28.49
N SER A 298 -12.69 1.15 -29.34
CA SER A 298 -13.74 2.16 -29.58
C SER A 298 -15.13 1.65 -29.21
N VAL A 299 -15.94 2.53 -28.66
CA VAL A 299 -17.40 2.34 -28.49
C VAL A 299 -18.11 3.42 -29.28
N ILE A 300 -19.04 3.02 -30.14
CA ILE A 300 -19.78 3.91 -31.04
C ILE A 300 -21.29 3.74 -30.79
N TRP A 301 -21.99 4.85 -30.61
CA TRP A 301 -23.45 4.94 -30.52
C TRP A 301 -23.99 5.69 -31.73
N VAL A 302 -25.11 5.22 -32.31
CA VAL A 302 -25.77 5.75 -33.53
C VAL A 302 -27.29 5.90 -33.36
#